data_AF-X1V5F6-F1
#
_entry.id   AF-X1V5F6-F1
#
_cell.length_a   1.000
_cell.length_b   1.000
_cell.length_c   1.000
_cell.angle_alpha   90.00
_cell.angle_beta   90.00
_cell.angle_gamma   90.00
#
_symmetry.space_group_name_H-M   'P 1'
#
loop_
_entity.id
_entity.type
_entity.pdbx_description
1 polymer ?
#
loop_
_entity_poly.entity_id
_entity_poly.type
_entity_poly.pdbx_seq_one_letter_code
_entity_poly.pdbx_strand_id
1 'polypeptide(L)'
;MEYFKYFKVEGVASKTEYDAGLTSSQEAPKRLKSIMINVAAREGNKIQGWLEREKVFELPDHLIDTQELAGSDQHPLSMNALNEIPVGSDMPVGTTFKVAIESATTESDIYGAYRYEIIK
;
A
#
# COMPACT_ATOMS: atom_id res chain seq x y z
N MET A 1 -3.22 -15.33 14.49
CA MET A 1 -1.95 -14.59 14.69
C MET A 1 -1.86 -13.58 13.56
N GLU A 2 -1.56 -12.33 13.91
CA GLU A 2 -1.42 -11.27 12.92
C GLU A 2 0.02 -11.23 12.40
N TYR A 3 0.14 -11.01 11.09
CA TYR A 3 1.39 -10.92 10.38
C TYR A 3 1.45 -9.62 9.59
N PHE A 4 2.67 -9.16 9.38
CA PHE A 4 2.97 -7.93 8.66
C PHE A 4 3.95 -8.21 7.54
N LYS A 5 3.61 -7.78 6.32
CA LYS A 5 4.52 -7.84 5.17
C LYS A 5 4.80 -6.43 4.67
N TYR A 6 6.04 -5.99 4.81
CA TYR A 6 6.52 -4.72 4.27
C TYR A 6 6.41 -4.68 2.74
N PHE A 7 6.11 -3.49 2.21
CA PHE A 7 6.23 -3.17 0.80
C PHE A 7 6.79 -1.75 0.61
N LYS A 8 7.44 -1.54 -0.53
CA LYS A 8 7.82 -0.24 -1.08
C LYS A 8 7.41 -0.24 -2.55
N VAL A 9 6.85 0.88 -3.01
CA VAL A 9 6.67 1.14 -4.44
C VAL A 9 7.36 2.46 -4.76
N GLU A 10 8.29 2.38 -5.71
CA GLU A 10 8.94 3.57 -6.27
C GLU A 10 8.04 4.13 -7.35
N GLY A 11 7.59 5.37 -7.18
CA GLY A 11 6.75 6.04 -8.17
C GLY A 11 7.56 6.39 -9.40
N VAL A 12 6.93 6.35 -10.58
CA VAL A 12 7.52 6.84 -11.82
C VAL A 12 6.56 7.85 -12.42
N ALA A 13 7.07 9.03 -12.79
CA ALA A 13 6.28 10.10 -13.37
C ALA A 13 5.35 9.60 -14.50
N SER A 14 4.07 9.94 -14.37
CA SER A 14 2.99 9.62 -15.32
C SER A 14 2.79 8.13 -15.57
N LYS A 15 3.12 7.28 -14.59
CA LYS A 15 2.91 5.84 -14.64
C LYS A 15 2.25 5.30 -13.39
N THR A 16 1.67 4.11 -13.54
CA THR A 16 1.19 3.29 -12.43
C THR A 16 2.21 2.20 -12.15
N GLU A 17 2.81 2.26 -10.97
CA GLU A 17 3.76 1.25 -10.48
C GLU A 17 3.10 0.41 -9.40
N TYR A 18 3.44 -0.88 -9.38
CA TYR A 18 2.84 -1.88 -8.50
C TYR A 18 3.90 -2.49 -7.59
N ASP A 19 3.50 -2.85 -6.38
CA ASP A 19 4.33 -3.66 -5.51
C ASP A 19 4.34 -5.15 -5.94
N ALA A 20 5.13 -5.96 -5.22
CA ALA A 20 5.18 -7.41 -5.44
C ALA A 20 3.88 -8.13 -5.02
N GLY A 21 3.13 -7.56 -4.08
CA GLY A 21 1.83 -8.02 -3.61
C GLY A 21 1.89 -9.03 -2.47
N LEU A 22 0.72 -9.30 -1.88
CA LEU A 22 0.47 -10.35 -0.91
C LEU A 22 -0.27 -11.50 -1.60
N THR A 23 0.37 -12.66 -1.75
CA THR A 23 -0.27 -13.85 -2.37
C THR A 23 -0.82 -14.80 -1.32
N SER A 24 -2.05 -15.28 -1.50
CA SER A 24 -2.70 -16.33 -0.70
C SER A 24 -2.43 -17.69 -1.34
N SER A 25 -1.96 -18.69 -0.59
CA SER A 25 -1.65 -20.04 -1.10
C SER A 25 -2.46 -21.12 -0.38
N GLN A 26 -2.49 -22.35 -0.89
CA GLN A 26 -3.20 -23.45 -0.22
C GLN A 26 -2.59 -23.79 1.15
N GLU A 27 -1.26 -23.68 1.26
CA GLU A 27 -0.51 -23.98 2.49
C GLU A 27 -0.63 -22.85 3.52
N ALA A 28 -0.88 -21.63 3.07
CA ALA A 28 -1.04 -20.44 3.90
C ALA A 28 -2.13 -19.53 3.32
N PRO A 29 -3.41 -19.90 3.49
CA PRO A 29 -4.51 -19.05 3.05
C PRO A 29 -4.56 -17.80 3.93
N LYS A 30 -4.75 -16.63 3.31
CA LYS A 30 -4.62 -15.34 3.98
C LYS A 30 -5.92 -14.56 4.00
N ARG A 31 -6.18 -13.91 5.13
CA ARG A 31 -7.19 -12.85 5.26
C ARG A 31 -6.46 -11.51 5.36
N LEU A 32 -6.67 -10.62 4.40
CA LEU A 32 -6.13 -9.27 4.43
C LEU A 32 -7.04 -8.41 5.33
N LYS A 33 -6.50 -7.91 6.44
CA LYS A 33 -7.24 -7.03 7.35
C LYS A 33 -7.21 -5.60 6.83
N SER A 34 -6.01 -5.11 6.60
CA SER A 34 -5.78 -3.72 6.26
C SER A 34 -4.42 -3.51 5.62
N ILE A 35 -4.25 -2.32 5.06
CA ILE A 35 -3.00 -1.86 4.47
C ILE A 35 -2.60 -0.60 5.23
N MET A 36 -1.43 -0.64 5.82
CA MET A 36 -0.83 0.55 6.43
C MET A 36 0.01 1.21 5.36
N ILE A 37 -0.21 2.50 5.15
CA ILE A 37 0.46 3.24 4.07
C ILE A 37 1.00 4.58 4.54
N ASN A 38 2.10 4.97 3.93
CA ASN A 38 2.67 6.30 4.01
C ASN A 38 3.17 6.72 2.63
N VAL A 39 3.15 8.03 2.36
CA VAL A 39 3.62 8.62 1.10
C VAL A 39 4.83 9.52 1.38
N ALA A 40 5.82 9.50 0.49
CA ALA A 40 7.04 10.31 0.60
C ALA A 40 6.75 11.80 0.40
N ALA A 41 5.93 12.11 -0.59
CA ALA A 41 5.51 13.46 -0.94
C ALA A 41 4.09 13.43 -1.50
N ARG A 42 3.31 14.50 -1.25
CA ARG A 42 1.97 14.67 -1.79
C ARG A 42 2.06 15.45 -3.09
N GLU A 43 2.03 14.74 -4.20
CA GLU A 43 2.22 15.32 -5.54
C GLU A 43 0.95 15.15 -6.40
N GLY A 44 -0.20 14.88 -5.77
CA GLY A 44 -1.47 14.63 -6.45
C GLY A 44 -1.55 13.23 -7.05
N ASN A 45 -0.83 12.27 -6.45
CA ASN A 45 -0.80 10.87 -6.88
C ASN A 45 -2.07 10.14 -6.43
N LYS A 46 -2.40 9.05 -7.12
CA LYS A 46 -3.47 8.13 -6.69
C LYS A 46 -2.87 6.85 -6.14
N ILE A 47 -3.30 6.49 -4.95
CA ILE A 47 -2.99 5.23 -4.30
C ILE A 47 -4.12 4.26 -4.60
N GLN A 48 -3.76 3.06 -5.06
CA GLN A 48 -4.72 2.05 -5.48
C GLN A 48 -4.44 0.71 -4.80
N GLY A 49 -5.50 0.00 -4.47
CA GLY A 49 -5.46 -1.40 -4.03
C GLY A 49 -6.12 -2.29 -5.07
N TRP A 50 -5.44 -3.35 -5.47
CA TRP A 50 -5.89 -4.26 -6.51
C TRP A 50 -5.93 -5.69 -5.99
N LEU A 51 -7.06 -6.38 -6.17
CA LEU A 51 -7.14 -7.83 -6.05
C LEU A 51 -7.14 -8.41 -7.46
N GLU A 52 -6.03 -9.02 -7.88
CA GLU A 52 -5.82 -9.43 -9.27
C GLU A 52 -5.98 -8.27 -10.27
N ARG A 53 -7.13 -8.20 -10.96
CA ARG A 53 -7.47 -7.17 -11.95
C ARG A 53 -8.58 -6.24 -11.47
N GLU A 54 -9.11 -6.48 -10.28
CA GLU A 54 -10.18 -5.69 -9.70
C GLU A 54 -9.59 -4.61 -8.79
N LYS A 55 -9.93 -3.35 -9.06
CA LYS A 55 -9.55 -2.23 -8.21
C LYS A 55 -10.49 -2.20 -7.01
N VAL A 56 -9.97 -2.50 -5.83
CA VAL A 56 -10.72 -2.56 -4.57
C VAL A 56 -10.88 -1.19 -3.94
N PHE A 57 -9.86 -0.34 -4.05
CA PHE A 57 -9.95 1.06 -3.61
C PHE A 57 -9.05 1.97 -4.44
N GLU A 58 -9.40 3.25 -4.43
CA GLU A 58 -8.61 4.35 -4.96
C GLU A 58 -8.71 5.53 -4.00
N LEU A 59 -7.57 6.07 -3.59
CA LEU A 59 -7.50 7.21 -2.69
C LEU A 59 -6.45 8.18 -3.22
N PRO A 60 -6.70 9.49 -3.20
CA PRO A 60 -5.66 10.45 -3.49
C PRO A 60 -4.67 10.57 -2.32
N ASP A 61 -3.40 10.82 -2.64
CA ASP A 61 -2.30 10.89 -1.67
C ASP A 61 -2.45 11.99 -0.60
N HIS A 62 -3.16 13.08 -0.92
CA HIS A 62 -3.43 14.16 0.04
C HIS A 62 -4.35 13.76 1.21
N LEU A 63 -5.04 12.62 1.13
CA LEU A 63 -5.79 12.07 2.27
C LEU A 63 -4.91 11.27 3.23
N ILE A 64 -3.66 10.96 2.84
CA ILE A 64 -2.71 10.25 3.69
C ILE A 64 -1.99 11.26 4.54
N ASP A 65 -2.11 11.13 5.86
CA ASP A 65 -1.38 11.97 6.79
C ASP A 65 0.09 11.56 6.81
N THR A 66 0.96 12.37 6.19
CA THR A 66 2.40 12.18 6.15
C THR A 66 3.07 13.49 6.54
N GLN A 67 4.28 13.40 7.10
CA GLN A 67 5.09 14.59 7.30
C GLN A 67 5.63 15.04 5.94
N GLU A 68 5.00 16.04 5.36
CA GLU A 68 5.57 16.78 4.24
C GLU A 68 6.78 17.59 4.79
N LEU A 69 7.96 17.46 4.18
CA LEU A 69 9.22 18.15 4.55
C LEU A 69 10.00 17.58 5.76
N ALA A 70 10.46 16.34 5.65
CA ALA A 70 11.75 16.01 6.28
C ALA A 70 12.86 16.56 5.37
N GLY A 71 13.93 17.16 5.92
CA GLY A 71 15.02 17.75 5.12
C GLY A 71 15.59 16.75 4.10
N SER A 72 16.31 17.21 3.07
CA SER A 72 16.77 16.38 1.93
C SER A 72 17.46 15.05 2.27
N ASP A 73 17.92 14.89 3.51
CA ASP A 73 18.62 13.71 4.02
C ASP A 73 17.77 12.83 4.97
N GLN A 74 16.47 13.10 5.09
CA GLN A 74 15.56 12.37 5.96
C GLN A 74 14.30 11.97 5.20
N HIS A 75 14.04 10.67 5.11
CA HIS A 75 12.73 10.18 4.67
C HIS A 75 11.67 10.58 5.70
N PRO A 76 10.48 11.02 5.27
CA PRO A 76 9.41 11.35 6.18
C PRO A 76 9.03 10.12 6.99
N LEU A 77 9.20 10.21 8.32
CA LEU A 77 8.70 9.21 9.25
C LEU A 77 7.29 9.63 9.66
N SER A 78 6.33 8.69 9.64
CA SER A 78 4.99 8.95 10.16
C SER A 78 5.12 9.29 11.65
N MET A 79 4.89 10.56 12.01
CA MET A 79 4.77 10.95 13.40
C MET A 79 3.35 10.60 13.86
N ASN A 80 3.18 9.36 14.31
CA ASN A 80 1.99 8.84 14.98
C ASN A 80 0.68 8.69 14.17
N ALA A 81 0.67 8.92 12.86
CA ALA A 81 -0.51 8.66 12.02
C ALA A 81 -0.34 7.34 11.25
N LEU A 82 -0.81 6.24 11.83
CA LEU A 82 -0.97 4.99 11.10
C LEU A 82 -2.14 5.16 10.12
N ASN A 83 -1.87 5.51 8.86
CA ASN A 83 -2.93 5.52 7.85
C ASN A 83 -3.26 4.08 7.48
N GLU A 84 -4.27 3.52 8.16
CA GLU A 84 -4.74 2.15 7.98
C GLU A 84 -5.98 2.15 7.08
N ILE A 85 -5.87 1.55 5.91
CA ILE A 85 -6.99 1.36 4.99
C ILE A 85 -7.58 -0.02 5.29
N PRO A 86 -8.78 -0.12 5.89
CA PRO A 86 -9.43 -1.38 6.13
C PRO A 86 -9.89 -2.00 4.81
N VAL A 87 -9.47 -3.24 4.55
CA VAL A 87 -9.93 -4.03 3.39
C VAL A 87 -10.86 -5.15 3.86
N GLY A 88 -10.50 -5.83 4.96
CA GLY A 88 -11.36 -6.78 5.65
C GLY A 88 -11.82 -7.97 4.79
N SER A 89 -10.98 -8.48 3.88
CA SER A 89 -11.37 -9.49 2.89
C SER A 89 -10.57 -10.79 3.02
N ASP A 90 -11.27 -11.92 2.89
CA ASP A 90 -10.66 -13.24 2.72
C ASP A 90 -10.12 -13.36 1.31
N MET A 91 -8.81 -13.56 1.18
CA MET A 91 -8.18 -13.68 -0.12
C MET A 91 -8.36 -15.10 -0.65
N PRO A 92 -9.06 -15.29 -1.79
CA PRO A 92 -9.18 -16.62 -2.39
C PRO A 92 -7.80 -17.22 -2.64
N VAL A 93 -7.67 -18.52 -2.47
CA VAL A 93 -6.38 -19.19 -2.66
C VAL A 93 -5.93 -19.05 -4.11
N GLY A 94 -4.66 -18.69 -4.31
CA GLY A 94 -4.07 -18.41 -5.61
C GLY A 94 -4.15 -16.94 -6.03
N THR A 95 -4.84 -16.10 -5.26
CA THR A 95 -4.93 -14.65 -5.55
C THR A 95 -3.82 -13.84 -4.91
N THR A 96 -3.50 -12.72 -5.54
CA THR A 96 -2.54 -11.73 -5.09
C THR A 96 -3.20 -10.36 -4.99
N PHE A 97 -3.06 -9.75 -3.82
CA PHE A 97 -3.43 -8.36 -3.60
C PHE A 97 -2.21 -7.47 -3.79
N LYS A 98 -2.32 -6.42 -4.59
CA LYS A 98 -1.23 -5.47 -4.86
C LYS A 98 -1.62 -4.06 -4.46
N VAL A 99 -0.62 -3.32 -3.99
CA VAL A 99 -0.73 -1.87 -3.80
C VAL A 99 0.00 -1.20 -4.95
N ALA A 100 -0.59 -0.12 -5.47
CA ALA A 100 -0.03 0.63 -6.57
C ALA A 100 -0.08 2.13 -6.29
N ILE A 101 0.85 2.86 -6.89
CA ILE A 101 0.81 4.31 -7.00
C ILE A 101 0.74 4.70 -8.47
N GLU A 102 -0.27 5.47 -8.83
CA GLU A 102 -0.37 6.19 -10.09
C GLU A 102 0.17 7.60 -9.84
N SER A 103 1.41 7.83 -10.29
CA SER A 103 2.07 9.12 -10.07
C SER A 103 1.60 10.15 -11.08
N ALA A 104 1.51 11.41 -10.63
CA ALA A 104 1.23 12.55 -11.48
C ALA A 104 2.47 12.92 -12.33
N THR A 105 2.84 14.20 -12.41
CA THR A 105 4.05 14.61 -13.15
C THR A 105 5.32 14.52 -12.30
N THR A 106 5.21 14.68 -10.98
CA THR A 106 6.29 14.46 -10.01
C THR A 106 6.23 13.02 -9.51
N GLU A 107 7.38 12.37 -9.39
CA GLU A 107 7.50 11.04 -8.77
C GLU A 107 7.38 11.12 -7.24
N SER A 108 6.75 10.12 -6.64
CA SER A 108 6.66 9.98 -5.20
C SER A 108 6.62 8.51 -4.83
N ASP A 109 7.31 8.13 -3.76
CA ASP A 109 7.32 6.77 -3.26
C ASP A 109 6.18 6.54 -2.26
N ILE A 110 5.72 5.29 -2.20
CA ILE A 110 4.87 4.83 -1.11
C ILE A 110 5.53 3.69 -0.35
N TYR A 111 5.35 3.70 0.96
CA TYR A 111 5.88 2.71 1.88
C TYR A 111 4.76 2.21 2.77
N GLY A 112 4.83 0.94 3.16
CA GLY A 112 3.79 0.41 4.01
C GLY A 112 3.96 -1.04 4.37
N ALA A 113 2.91 -1.60 4.95
CA ALA A 113 2.82 -3.03 5.18
C ALA A 113 1.39 -3.55 5.08
N TYR A 114 1.26 -4.77 4.57
CA TYR A 114 0.03 -5.54 4.66
C TYR A 114 -0.12 -6.09 6.07
N ARG A 115 -1.27 -5.84 6.71
CA ARG A 115 -1.68 -6.53 7.94
C ARG A 115 -2.62 -7.66 7.56
N TYR A 116 -2.22 -8.89 7.86
CA TYR A 116 -2.99 -10.07 7.46
C TYR A 116 -2.96 -11.16 8.53
N GLU A 117 -3.91 -12.07 8.43
CA GLU A 117 -3.96 -13.30 9.22
C GLU A 117 -3.81 -14.50 8.28
N ILE A 118 -3.18 -15.57 8.77
CA ILE A 118 -3.26 -16.88 8.13
C ILE A 118 -4.47 -17.58 8.71
N ILE A 119 -5.44 -17.90 7.86
CA ILE A 119 -6.64 -18.66 8.23
C ILE A 119 -6.35 -20.16 8.12
N LYS A 120 -7.07 -20.99 8.89
CA LYS A 120 -7.00 -22.45 8.82
C LYS A 120 -8.29 -23.00 8.25
#